data_AF-A0A955YBG6-F1
#
_entry.id   AF-A0A955YBG6-F1
#
_cell.length_a   1.000
_cell.length_b   1.000
_cell.length_c   1.000
_cell.angle_alpha   90.00
_cell.angle_beta   90.00
_cell.angle_gamma   90.00
#
_symmetry.space_group_name_H-M   'P 1'
#
loop_
_entity.id
_entity.type
_entity.pdbx_description
1 polymer ?
#
loop_
_entity_poly.entity_id
_entity_poly.type
_entity_poly.pdbx_seq_one_letter_code
_entity_poly.pdbx_strand_id
1 'polypeptide(L)'
;MEPDDLPALAEAAADLLEAIVENRALLADLEPELRQRLLIAAGRASRPSGTDRNRLQKEQKARQRKQRQEAQRELLSRTQIRKLRENPIFQTPKHAAPVPPALPEPLGHTADARLCYCCRKSFTEVHFFYDQLCRTCGDLNYRMRHPEADLTGRVALVTGARVKIGFQAAVMLLRAGCRVLVTTRFPRDAAQRYAALEDFGDWSDRLEIHGIDLRQVPAVEALCHDLLGRLDRLDFIINNACQTVRRPPGFYDHLMEGERAPDALSGPCEALLTPMSRAALPSAELSQVALLPDDRSTSAELFPAGVLDADLQQV
;
A
#
# COMPACT_ATOMS: atom_id res chain seq x y z
N MET A 1 10.83 40.73 -6.11
CA MET A 1 12.10 40.89 -5.40
C MET A 1 12.63 39.49 -5.23
N GLU A 2 13.70 39.17 -5.93
CA GLU A 2 14.35 37.87 -5.76
C GLU A 2 14.82 37.76 -4.29
N PRO A 3 14.73 36.58 -3.66
CA PRO A 3 15.09 36.40 -2.25
C PRO A 3 16.53 36.85 -1.93
N ASP A 4 17.43 36.78 -2.92
CA ASP A 4 18.85 37.01 -2.77
C ASP A 4 19.24 38.51 -2.70
N ASP A 5 18.39 39.43 -3.18
CA ASP A 5 18.65 40.88 -3.16
C ASP A 5 18.17 41.56 -1.85
N LEU A 6 17.38 40.85 -1.04
CA LEU A 6 16.74 41.41 0.15
C LEU A 6 17.73 41.95 1.20
N PRO A 7 18.85 41.26 1.53
CA PRO A 7 19.80 41.78 2.51
C PRO A 7 20.42 43.12 2.10
N ALA A 8 20.88 43.24 0.85
CA ALA A 8 21.51 44.46 0.35
C ALA A 8 20.51 45.63 0.25
N LEU A 9 19.28 45.36 -0.19
CA LEU A 9 18.22 46.37 -0.22
C LEU A 9 17.77 46.79 1.19
N ALA A 10 17.79 45.88 2.16
CA ALA A 10 17.45 46.18 3.54
C ALA A 10 18.53 47.05 4.22
N GLU A 11 19.80 46.80 3.93
CA GLU A 11 20.94 47.59 4.40
C GLU A 11 20.87 49.02 3.84
N ALA A 12 20.71 49.19 2.53
CA ALA A 12 20.56 50.51 1.91
C ALA A 12 19.32 51.29 2.44
N ALA A 13 18.23 50.58 2.72
CA ALA A 13 17.03 51.18 3.31
C ALA A 13 17.25 51.60 4.77
N ALA A 14 18.01 50.83 5.56
CA ALA A 14 18.38 51.17 6.92
C ALA A 14 19.28 52.41 6.95
N ASP A 15 20.35 52.43 6.13
CA ASP A 15 21.28 53.56 6.02
C ASP A 15 20.55 54.87 5.68
N LEU A 16 19.62 54.83 4.71
CA LEU A 16 18.83 56.00 4.34
C LEU A 16 17.93 56.47 5.49
N LEU A 17 17.29 55.55 6.22
CA LEU A 17 16.43 55.91 7.35
C LEU A 17 17.24 56.48 8.52
N GLU A 18 18.42 55.94 8.80
CA GLU A 18 19.35 56.44 9.81
C GLU A 18 19.85 57.85 9.46
N ALA A 19 20.27 58.07 8.21
CA ALA A 19 20.67 59.40 7.73
C ALA A 19 19.55 60.45 7.83
N ILE A 20 18.29 60.05 7.56
CA ILE A 20 17.12 60.92 7.73
C ILE A 20 16.83 61.23 9.21
N VAL A 21 17.09 60.28 10.11
CA VAL A 21 16.95 60.47 11.57
C VAL A 21 18.01 61.45 12.08
N GLU A 22 19.25 61.34 11.61
CA GLU A 22 20.34 62.25 11.95
C GLU A 22 20.16 63.65 11.35
N ASN A 23 19.70 63.73 10.09
CA ASN A 23 19.43 64.98 9.40
C ASN A 23 18.07 64.97 8.68
N ARG A 24 17.07 65.53 9.37
CA ARG A 24 15.69 65.59 8.85
C ARG A 24 15.52 66.52 7.64
N ALA A 25 16.47 67.41 7.37
CA ALA A 25 16.40 68.32 6.22
C ALA A 25 16.45 67.59 4.88
N LEU A 26 17.06 66.39 4.84
CA LEU A 26 17.12 65.54 3.64
C LEU A 26 15.73 65.18 3.07
N LEU A 27 14.68 65.23 3.90
CA LEU A 27 13.30 65.02 3.44
C LEU A 27 12.75 66.19 2.62
N ALA A 28 13.32 67.39 2.74
CA ALA A 28 12.88 68.56 1.98
C ALA A 28 13.33 68.49 0.50
N ASP A 29 14.41 67.76 0.22
CA ASP A 29 14.99 67.59 -1.11
C ASP A 29 14.31 66.47 -1.93
N LEU A 30 13.40 65.71 -1.29
CA LEU A 30 12.62 64.67 -1.96
C LEU A 30 11.33 65.24 -2.55
N GLU A 31 10.98 64.74 -3.75
CA GLU A 31 9.67 64.98 -4.37
C GLU A 31 8.52 64.68 -3.38
N PRO A 32 7.49 65.55 -3.28
CA PRO A 32 6.45 65.45 -2.25
C PRO A 32 5.77 64.08 -2.16
N GLU A 33 5.50 63.46 -3.32
CA GLU A 33 4.88 62.13 -3.41
C GLU A 33 5.80 61.01 -2.90
N LEU A 34 7.09 61.06 -3.25
CA LEU A 34 8.08 60.08 -2.81
C LEU A 34 8.31 60.19 -1.30
N ARG A 35 8.44 61.42 -0.78
CA ARG A 35 8.55 61.69 0.65
C ARG A 35 7.37 61.10 1.43
N GLN A 36 6.14 61.34 0.96
CA GLN A 36 4.94 60.83 1.61
C GLN A 36 4.90 59.30 1.59
N ARG A 37 5.23 58.68 0.44
CA ARG A 37 5.29 57.22 0.32
C ARG A 37 6.35 56.60 1.23
N LEU A 38 7.55 57.18 1.29
CA LEU A 38 8.65 56.71 2.13
C LEU A 38 8.27 56.73 3.61
N LEU A 39 7.75 57.85 4.11
CA LEU A 39 7.37 57.99 5.52
C LEU A 39 6.20 57.08 5.92
N ILE A 40 5.19 56.93 5.05
CA ILE A 40 4.06 56.01 5.28
C ILE A 40 4.55 54.56 5.29
N ALA A 41 5.43 54.18 4.36
CA ALA A 41 5.99 52.84 4.29
C ALA A 41 6.87 52.52 5.53
N ALA A 42 7.77 53.43 5.91
CA ALA A 42 8.61 53.30 7.10
C ALA A 42 7.76 53.19 8.39
N GLY A 43 6.72 54.02 8.52
CA GLY A 43 5.80 53.97 9.65
C GLY A 43 5.03 52.64 9.73
N ARG A 44 4.51 52.14 8.61
CA ARG A 44 3.79 50.84 8.54
C ARG A 44 4.70 49.65 8.79
N ALA A 45 5.95 49.69 8.31
CA ALA A 45 6.95 48.66 8.54
C ALA A 45 7.41 48.62 10.01
N SER A 46 7.65 49.79 10.62
CA SER A 46 8.04 49.92 12.03
C SER A 46 6.89 49.56 12.99
N ARG A 47 5.65 49.94 12.65
CA ARG A 47 4.46 49.73 13.48
C ARG A 47 3.38 48.99 12.69
N PRO A 48 3.53 47.68 12.48
CA PRO A 48 2.54 46.89 11.75
C PRO A 48 1.22 46.83 12.51
N SER A 49 0.13 46.84 11.74
CA SER A 49 -1.22 46.70 12.28
C SER A 49 -1.39 45.34 13.00
N GLY A 50 -2.44 45.19 13.81
CA GLY A 50 -2.75 43.91 14.44
C GLY A 50 -2.99 42.80 13.41
N THR A 51 -3.60 43.13 12.27
CA THR A 51 -3.84 42.18 11.16
C THR A 51 -2.55 41.75 10.48
N ASP A 52 -1.60 42.67 10.25
CA ASP A 52 -0.30 42.34 9.66
C ASP A 52 0.53 41.43 10.58
N ARG A 53 0.54 41.70 11.89
CA ARG A 53 1.20 40.83 12.88
C ARG A 53 0.58 39.43 12.92
N ASN A 54 -0.75 39.34 12.90
CA ASN A 54 -1.45 38.06 12.87
C ASN A 54 -1.18 37.28 11.57
N ARG A 55 -1.11 37.97 10.42
CA ARG A 55 -0.76 37.35 9.13
C ARG A 55 0.65 36.75 9.17
N LEU A 56 1.64 37.51 9.63
CA LEU A 56 3.01 37.03 9.76
C LEU A 56 3.12 35.81 10.69
N GLN A 57 2.49 35.88 11.87
CA GLN A 57 2.46 34.75 12.81
C GLN A 57 1.78 33.51 12.20
N LYS A 58 0.69 33.69 11.45
CA LYS A 58 0.00 32.59 10.76
C LYS A 58 0.88 31.98 9.69
N GLU A 59 1.58 32.78 8.89
CA GLU A 59 2.52 32.32 7.88
C GLU A 59 3.71 31.58 8.48
N GLN A 60 4.30 32.11 9.56
CA GLN A 60 5.38 31.43 10.28
C GLN A 60 4.93 30.09 10.86
N LYS A 61 3.76 30.03 11.50
CA LYS A 61 3.17 28.77 12.00
C LYS A 61 2.90 27.79 10.87
N ALA A 62 2.41 28.26 9.71
CA ALA A 62 2.18 27.42 8.55
C ALA A 62 3.49 26.85 7.98
N ARG A 63 4.54 27.68 7.88
CA ARG A 63 5.88 27.25 7.45
C ARG A 63 6.47 26.21 8.40
N GLN A 64 6.42 26.45 9.71
CA GLN A 64 6.86 25.49 10.73
C GLN A 64 6.08 24.18 10.67
N ARG A 65 4.74 24.25 10.51
CA ARG A 65 3.90 23.05 10.35
C ARG A 65 4.29 22.24 9.11
N LYS A 66 4.54 22.91 7.98
CA LYS A 66 4.98 22.27 6.74
C LYS A 66 6.32 21.58 6.92
N GLN A 67 7.31 22.27 7.49
CA GLN A 67 8.63 21.69 7.79
C GLN A 67 8.52 20.46 8.72
N ARG A 68 7.68 20.52 9.76
CA ARG A 68 7.43 19.37 10.66
C ARG A 68 6.80 18.18 9.92
N GLN A 69 5.84 18.44 9.03
CA GLN A 69 5.20 17.40 8.23
C GLN A 69 6.17 16.75 7.22
N GLU A 70 7.03 17.55 6.59
CA GLU A 70 8.06 17.08 5.65
C GLU A 70 9.09 16.21 6.36
N ALA A 71 9.66 16.69 7.48
CA ALA A 71 10.60 15.92 8.30
C ALA A 71 9.98 14.61 8.82
N GLN A 72 8.71 14.64 9.23
CA GLN A 72 7.99 13.43 9.61
C GLN A 72 7.81 12.47 8.43
N ARG A 73 7.44 12.98 7.24
CA ARG A 73 7.28 12.14 6.04
C ARG A 73 8.60 11.46 5.66
N GLU A 74 9.71 12.19 5.73
CA GLU A 74 11.05 11.68 5.46
C GLU A 74 11.50 10.63 6.49
N LEU A 75 11.24 10.86 7.78
CA LEU A 75 11.53 9.86 8.81
C LEU A 75 10.75 8.57 8.57
N LEU A 76 9.46 8.67 8.22
CA LEU A 76 8.62 7.49 7.98
C LEU A 76 8.99 6.75 6.69
N SER A 77 9.39 7.45 5.62
CA SER A 77 9.84 6.81 4.37
C SER A 77 11.06 5.92 4.56
N ARG A 78 11.89 6.19 5.57
CA ARG A 78 13.06 5.36 5.90
C ARG A 78 12.72 3.98 6.48
N THR A 79 11.49 3.76 6.94
CA THR A 79 11.06 2.45 7.47
C THR A 79 11.10 1.36 6.40
N GLN A 80 11.52 0.16 6.78
CA GLN A 80 11.66 -0.95 5.82
C GLN A 80 10.32 -1.32 5.16
N ILE A 81 9.19 -1.26 5.87
CA ILE A 81 7.88 -1.55 5.28
C ILE A 81 7.50 -0.58 4.16
N ARG A 82 7.96 0.68 4.21
CA ARG A 82 7.72 1.64 3.12
C ARG A 82 8.64 1.38 1.95
N LYS A 83 9.92 1.10 2.19
CA LYS A 83 10.86 0.68 1.14
C LYS A 83 10.37 -0.56 0.39
N LEU A 84 9.81 -1.55 1.09
CA LEU A 84 9.23 -2.74 0.46
C LEU A 84 8.04 -2.41 -0.46
N ARG A 85 7.28 -1.34 -0.18
CA ARG A 85 6.16 -0.89 -1.00
C ARG A 85 6.59 -0.08 -2.23
N GLU A 86 7.86 0.30 -2.33
CA GLU A 86 8.41 0.94 -3.52
C GLU A 86 8.67 -0.08 -4.64
N ASN A 87 8.69 -1.38 -4.34
CA ASN A 87 8.82 -2.42 -5.35
C ASN A 87 7.55 -2.44 -6.23
N PRO A 88 7.68 -2.25 -7.56
CA PRO A 88 6.52 -2.25 -8.46
C PRO A 88 5.81 -3.60 -8.54
N ILE A 89 6.49 -4.70 -8.17
CA ILE A 89 5.90 -6.04 -8.13
C ILE A 89 6.14 -6.63 -6.75
N PHE A 90 5.08 -7.08 -6.08
CA PHE A 90 5.22 -7.71 -4.77
C PHE A 90 5.99 -9.04 -4.92
N GLN A 91 7.17 -9.10 -4.30
CA GLN A 91 7.96 -10.34 -4.23
C GLN A 91 7.59 -11.13 -2.99
N THR A 92 7.14 -12.37 -3.20
CA THR A 92 6.90 -13.34 -2.12
C THR A 92 8.21 -13.62 -1.38
N PRO A 93 8.36 -13.23 -0.11
CA PRO A 93 9.58 -13.48 0.64
C PRO A 93 9.83 -14.98 0.75
N LYS A 94 11.07 -15.45 0.60
CA LYS A 94 11.45 -16.82 0.99
C LYS A 94 11.42 -16.97 2.52
N HIS A 95 11.61 -18.20 3.01
CA HIS A 95 11.98 -18.44 4.42
C HIS A 95 13.05 -17.43 4.81
N ALA A 96 12.72 -16.53 5.74
CA ALA A 96 13.68 -15.53 6.16
C ALA A 96 14.60 -16.14 7.23
N ALA A 97 15.82 -15.62 7.30
CA ALA A 97 16.72 -15.94 8.39
C ALA A 97 16.02 -15.70 9.75
N PRO A 98 16.35 -16.50 10.78
CA PRO A 98 15.82 -16.32 12.12
C PRO A 98 15.97 -14.86 12.57
N VAL A 99 14.91 -14.33 13.19
CA VAL A 99 14.94 -12.97 13.73
C VAL A 99 16.00 -12.91 14.83
N PRO A 100 16.95 -11.95 14.78
CA PRO A 100 17.97 -11.84 15.82
C PRO A 100 17.32 -11.55 17.18
N PRO A 101 17.91 -12.03 18.30
CA PRO A 101 17.36 -11.79 19.64
C PRO A 101 17.17 -10.29 19.93
N ALA A 102 18.16 -9.49 19.53
CA ALA A 102 18.12 -8.04 19.59
C ALA A 102 17.65 -7.46 18.24
N LEU A 103 16.56 -6.71 18.27
CA LEU A 103 16.06 -5.97 17.11
C LEU A 103 16.79 -4.62 16.97
N PRO A 104 16.90 -4.07 15.74
CA PRO A 104 17.48 -2.75 15.52
C PRO A 104 16.80 -1.66 16.34
N GLU A 105 17.58 -0.65 16.72
CA GLU A 105 17.04 0.54 17.38
C GLU A 105 16.09 1.32 16.44
N PRO A 106 15.13 2.06 17.02
CA PRO A 106 14.24 2.95 16.29
C PRO A 106 14.98 3.99 15.43
N LEU A 107 14.34 4.42 14.34
CA LEU A 107 14.95 5.37 13.38
C LEU A 107 15.00 6.82 13.90
N GLY A 108 14.23 7.12 14.94
CA GLY A 108 14.09 8.46 15.50
C GLY A 108 12.69 8.70 16.06
N HIS A 109 12.35 9.97 16.28
CA HIS A 109 11.08 10.38 16.86
C HIS A 109 10.35 11.35 15.93
N THR A 110 9.04 11.18 15.77
CA THR A 110 8.18 12.16 15.10
C THR A 110 7.97 13.38 15.98
N ALA A 111 7.80 14.55 15.35
CA ALA A 111 7.58 15.80 16.06
C ALA A 111 6.21 15.86 16.75
N ASP A 112 5.23 15.13 16.23
CA ASP A 112 3.89 15.00 16.81
C ASP A 112 3.63 13.53 17.18
N ALA A 113 2.88 13.31 18.26
CA ALA A 113 2.51 11.98 18.69
C ALA A 113 1.47 11.36 17.74
N ARG A 114 1.57 10.04 17.54
CA ARG A 114 0.75 9.25 16.62
C ARG A 114 0.12 8.09 17.37
N LEU A 115 -0.98 7.55 16.86
CA LEU A 115 -1.64 6.39 17.46
C LEU A 115 -1.15 5.10 16.81
N CYS A 116 -0.77 4.12 17.63
CA CYS A 116 -0.42 2.79 17.15
C CYS A 116 -1.65 2.14 16.49
N TYR A 117 -1.49 1.62 15.28
CA TYR A 117 -2.58 0.95 14.55
C TYR A 117 -3.15 -0.25 15.30
N CYS A 118 -2.31 -0.98 16.04
CA CYS A 118 -2.69 -2.18 16.79
C CYS A 118 -3.30 -1.84 18.17
N CYS A 119 -2.54 -1.20 19.07
CA CYS A 119 -2.96 -1.00 20.46
C CYS A 119 -3.54 0.38 20.77
N ARG A 120 -3.58 1.29 19.79
CA ARG A 120 -4.08 2.68 19.90
C ARG A 120 -3.34 3.58 20.91
N LYS A 121 -2.24 3.12 21.52
CA LYS A 121 -1.41 3.96 22.38
C LYS A 121 -0.70 5.06 21.58
N SER A 122 -0.57 6.23 22.20
CA SER A 122 0.19 7.35 21.67
C SER A 122 1.70 7.06 21.72
N PHE A 123 2.42 7.36 20.64
CA PHE A 123 3.86 7.15 20.53
C PHE A 123 4.49 8.15 19.53
N THR A 124 5.78 8.43 19.69
CA THR A 124 6.57 9.27 18.77
C THR A 124 7.74 8.50 18.14
N GLU A 125 8.24 7.48 18.82
CA GLU A 125 9.34 6.64 18.37
C GLU A 125 9.00 5.82 17.12
N VAL A 126 9.81 5.88 16.07
CA VAL A 126 9.56 5.20 14.79
C VAL A 126 10.31 3.87 14.73
N HIS A 127 9.58 2.76 14.79
CA HIS A 127 10.13 1.41 14.66
C HIS A 127 10.87 1.24 13.32
N PHE A 128 12.03 0.58 13.32
CA PHE A 128 12.88 0.41 12.13
C PHE A 128 12.16 -0.19 10.92
N PHE A 129 11.23 -1.12 11.18
CA PHE A 129 10.43 -1.76 10.14
C PHE A 129 9.07 -1.10 9.90
N TYR A 130 8.33 -0.72 10.94
CA TYR A 130 6.90 -0.41 10.85
C TYR A 130 6.66 1.07 11.11
N ASP A 131 5.99 1.75 10.17
CA ASP A 131 5.70 3.18 10.29
C ASP A 131 4.43 3.47 11.10
N GLN A 132 3.59 2.47 11.40
CA GLN A 132 2.28 2.66 12.05
C GLN A 132 2.13 1.94 13.40
N LEU A 133 3.21 1.33 13.90
CA LEU A 133 3.18 0.59 15.16
C LEU A 133 4.15 1.22 16.16
N CYS A 134 3.76 1.26 17.44
CA CYS A 134 4.72 1.53 18.52
C CYS A 134 5.73 0.37 18.65
N ARG A 135 6.85 0.59 19.32
CA ARG A 135 7.94 -0.40 19.46
C ARG A 135 7.46 -1.76 19.95
N THR A 136 6.69 -1.82 21.03
CA THR A 136 6.18 -3.11 21.56
C THR A 136 5.36 -3.89 20.54
N CYS A 137 4.43 -3.23 19.83
CA CYS A 137 3.64 -3.89 18.79
C CYS A 137 4.47 -4.24 17.55
N GLY A 138 5.39 -3.35 17.17
CA GLY A 138 6.30 -3.55 16.04
C GLY A 138 7.23 -4.74 16.25
N ASP A 139 7.86 -4.83 17.41
CA ASP A 139 8.77 -5.92 17.79
C ASP A 139 8.05 -7.27 17.76
N LEU A 140 6.83 -7.34 18.34
CA LEU A 140 6.01 -8.53 18.30
C LEU A 140 5.66 -8.93 16.85
N ASN A 141 5.12 -7.99 16.06
CA ASN A 141 4.71 -8.28 14.68
C ASN A 141 5.92 -8.65 13.81
N TYR A 142 7.08 -8.05 14.04
CA TYR A 142 8.30 -8.37 13.32
C TYR A 142 8.76 -9.81 13.62
N ARG A 143 8.77 -10.20 14.90
CA ARG A 143 9.07 -11.58 15.31
C ARG A 143 8.08 -12.59 14.71
N MET A 144 6.79 -12.23 14.63
CA MET A 144 5.74 -13.09 14.09
C MET A 144 5.74 -13.22 12.55
N ARG A 145 6.66 -12.57 11.83
CA ARG A 145 6.83 -12.74 10.38
C ARG A 145 7.52 -14.04 9.98
N HIS A 146 8.25 -14.63 10.91
CA HIS A 146 9.20 -15.71 10.67
C HIS A 146 9.05 -16.98 11.53
N PRO A 147 8.03 -17.16 12.41
CA PRO A 147 7.83 -18.46 13.03
C PRO A 147 7.57 -19.53 11.97
N GLU A 148 8.22 -20.67 12.15
CA GLU A 148 8.00 -21.86 11.33
C GLU A 148 7.23 -22.89 12.16
N ALA A 149 6.43 -23.70 11.49
CA ALA A 149 5.74 -24.84 12.07
C ALA A 149 5.79 -25.98 11.04
N ASP A 150 6.10 -27.18 11.49
CA ASP A 150 5.99 -28.37 10.64
C ASP A 150 4.51 -28.80 10.58
N LEU A 151 3.95 -28.72 9.38
CA LEU A 151 2.57 -29.10 9.04
C LEU A 151 2.55 -30.30 8.08
N THR A 152 3.64 -31.07 8.02
CA THR A 152 3.71 -32.30 7.22
C THR A 152 2.55 -33.23 7.55
N GLY A 153 1.89 -33.74 6.51
CA GLY A 153 0.72 -34.62 6.63
C GLY A 153 -0.60 -33.93 6.99
N ARG A 154 -0.61 -32.59 7.13
CA ARG A 154 -1.84 -31.81 7.30
C ARG A 154 -2.43 -31.40 5.97
N VAL A 155 -3.75 -31.25 5.93
CA VAL A 155 -4.50 -30.80 4.75
C VAL A 155 -5.23 -29.49 5.06
N ALA A 156 -5.00 -28.45 4.26
CA ALA A 156 -5.64 -27.15 4.40
C ALA A 156 -6.45 -26.76 3.16
N LEU A 157 -7.59 -26.12 3.36
CA LEU A 157 -8.35 -25.42 2.31
C LEU A 157 -8.20 -23.90 2.50
N VAL A 158 -7.73 -23.20 1.48
CA VAL A 158 -7.58 -21.73 1.50
C VAL A 158 -8.42 -21.10 0.39
N THR A 159 -9.41 -20.31 0.77
CA THR A 159 -10.30 -19.67 -0.21
C THR A 159 -9.73 -18.34 -0.71
N GLY A 160 -9.88 -18.04 -2.00
CA GLY A 160 -9.45 -16.77 -2.58
C GLY A 160 -7.93 -16.61 -2.63
N ALA A 161 -7.21 -17.68 -2.98
CA ALA A 161 -5.75 -17.77 -2.85
C ALA A 161 -4.98 -17.60 -4.16
N ARG A 162 -5.48 -16.75 -5.07
CA ARG A 162 -4.77 -16.38 -6.30
C ARG A 162 -3.80 -15.22 -6.12
N VAL A 163 -4.16 -14.24 -5.29
CA VAL A 163 -3.37 -13.02 -5.05
C VAL A 163 -3.44 -12.60 -3.58
N LYS A 164 -2.60 -11.63 -3.19
CA LYS A 164 -2.66 -10.96 -1.88
C LYS A 164 -2.58 -11.97 -0.71
N ILE A 165 -3.38 -11.76 0.34
CA ILE A 165 -3.30 -12.49 1.62
C ILE A 165 -3.50 -14.00 1.42
N GLY A 166 -4.51 -14.41 0.63
CA GLY A 166 -4.79 -15.82 0.41
C GLY A 166 -3.64 -16.56 -0.28
N PHE A 167 -3.03 -15.92 -1.29
CA PHE A 167 -1.87 -16.48 -1.97
C PHE A 167 -0.68 -16.65 -1.02
N GLN A 168 -0.36 -15.62 -0.25
CA GLN A 168 0.75 -15.69 0.72
C GLN A 168 0.49 -16.72 1.83
N ALA A 169 -0.76 -16.82 2.32
CA ALA A 169 -1.13 -17.83 3.31
C ALA A 169 -0.98 -19.26 2.76
N ALA A 170 -1.40 -19.51 1.52
CA ALA A 170 -1.21 -20.81 0.87
C ALA A 170 0.27 -21.15 0.69
N VAL A 171 1.10 -20.21 0.22
CA VAL A 171 2.56 -20.39 0.11
C VAL A 171 3.19 -20.72 1.47
N MET A 172 2.81 -20.02 2.54
CA MET A 172 3.30 -20.30 3.88
C MET A 172 2.96 -21.73 4.35
N LEU A 173 1.73 -22.19 4.09
CA LEU A 173 1.30 -23.55 4.42
C LEU A 173 2.04 -24.61 3.59
N LEU A 174 2.22 -24.38 2.28
CA LEU A 174 2.96 -25.28 1.38
C LEU A 174 4.42 -25.42 1.85
N ARG A 175 5.07 -24.31 2.14
CA ARG A 175 6.43 -24.27 2.68
C ARG A 175 6.58 -24.93 4.04
N ALA A 176 5.52 -24.95 4.84
CA ALA A 176 5.43 -25.66 6.10
C ALA A 176 5.18 -27.18 5.97
N GLY A 177 5.11 -27.75 4.76
CA GLY A 177 4.86 -29.19 4.59
C GLY A 177 3.38 -29.59 4.43
N CYS A 178 2.45 -28.63 4.48
CA CYS A 178 1.02 -28.89 4.33
C CYS A 178 0.62 -29.23 2.88
N ARG A 179 -0.35 -30.14 2.71
CA ARG A 179 -1.10 -30.26 1.45
C ARG A 179 -2.15 -29.16 1.41
N VAL A 180 -2.14 -28.33 0.36
CA VAL A 180 -2.99 -27.14 0.29
C VAL A 180 -3.90 -27.19 -0.93
N LEU A 181 -5.19 -27.15 -0.65
CA LEU A 181 -6.23 -26.95 -1.63
C LEU A 181 -6.55 -25.46 -1.66
N VAL A 182 -6.43 -24.83 -2.82
CA VAL A 182 -6.73 -23.41 -2.98
C VAL A 182 -7.95 -23.23 -3.87
N THR A 183 -8.74 -22.21 -3.57
CA THR A 183 -9.88 -21.87 -4.41
C THR A 183 -9.77 -20.46 -4.98
N THR A 184 -10.22 -20.28 -6.23
CA THR A 184 -10.19 -19.00 -6.93
C THR A 184 -11.13 -19.01 -8.12
N ARG A 185 -11.63 -17.84 -8.55
CA ARG A 185 -12.38 -17.71 -9.82
C ARG A 185 -11.50 -17.82 -11.06
N PHE A 186 -10.20 -17.58 -10.92
CA PHE A 186 -9.24 -17.55 -12.04
C PHE A 186 -8.13 -18.58 -11.75
N PRO A 187 -8.41 -19.88 -11.97
CA PRO A 187 -7.49 -20.96 -11.63
C PRO A 187 -6.24 -21.03 -12.52
N ARG A 188 -6.32 -20.64 -13.81
CA ARG A 188 -5.17 -20.69 -14.71
C ARG A 188 -4.14 -19.61 -14.36
N ASP A 189 -4.59 -18.39 -14.09
CA ASP A 189 -3.74 -17.30 -13.60
C ASP A 189 -3.12 -17.67 -12.23
N ALA A 190 -3.88 -18.34 -11.35
CA ALA A 190 -3.31 -18.84 -10.09
C ALA A 190 -2.19 -19.86 -10.33
N ALA A 191 -2.41 -20.83 -11.22
CA ALA A 191 -1.40 -21.85 -11.54
C ALA A 191 -0.09 -21.21 -12.06
N GLN A 192 -0.19 -20.24 -12.96
CA GLN A 192 0.97 -19.48 -13.46
C GLN A 192 1.71 -18.73 -12.35
N ARG A 193 0.97 -18.10 -11.41
CA ARG A 193 1.58 -17.37 -10.29
C ARG A 193 2.31 -18.29 -9.32
N TYR A 194 1.74 -19.44 -8.99
CA TYR A 194 2.42 -20.41 -8.13
C TYR A 194 3.65 -20.99 -8.83
N ALA A 195 3.54 -21.35 -10.12
CA ALA A 195 4.65 -21.89 -10.90
C ALA A 195 5.79 -20.89 -11.14
N ALA A 196 5.52 -19.58 -11.07
CA ALA A 196 6.53 -18.54 -11.16
C ALA A 196 7.35 -18.36 -9.87
N LEU A 197 6.97 -19.00 -8.76
CA LEU A 197 7.77 -18.98 -7.54
C LEU A 197 9.02 -19.86 -7.72
N GLU A 198 10.17 -19.34 -7.31
CA GLU A 198 11.46 -20.02 -7.49
C GLU A 198 11.52 -21.40 -6.81
N ASP A 199 10.83 -21.55 -5.67
CA ASP A 199 10.74 -22.78 -4.87
C ASP A 199 9.52 -23.64 -5.24
N PHE A 200 8.84 -23.38 -6.35
CA PHE A 200 7.65 -24.13 -6.78
C PHE A 200 7.87 -25.64 -6.82
N GLY A 201 9.03 -26.09 -7.34
CA GLY A 201 9.36 -27.50 -7.46
C GLY A 201 9.46 -28.26 -6.12
N ASP A 202 9.60 -27.55 -4.99
CA ASP A 202 9.76 -28.15 -3.67
C ASP A 202 8.41 -28.58 -3.03
N TRP A 203 7.30 -28.06 -3.56
CA TRP A 203 5.97 -28.27 -2.95
C TRP A 203 4.82 -28.37 -3.96
N SER A 204 5.07 -28.28 -5.26
CA SER A 204 4.03 -28.28 -6.30
C SER A 204 3.14 -29.52 -6.28
N ASP A 205 3.68 -30.68 -5.88
CA ASP A 205 2.95 -31.95 -5.76
C ASP A 205 1.89 -31.93 -4.64
N ARG A 206 1.98 -30.96 -3.72
CA ARG A 206 1.07 -30.78 -2.59
C ARG A 206 0.05 -29.66 -2.79
N LEU A 207 0.07 -28.98 -3.95
CA LEU A 207 -0.86 -27.91 -4.29
C LEU A 207 -1.95 -28.41 -5.23
N GLU A 208 -3.21 -28.10 -4.89
CA GLU A 208 -4.37 -28.36 -5.73
C GLU A 208 -5.20 -27.08 -5.91
N ILE A 209 -5.50 -26.71 -7.15
CA ILE A 209 -6.22 -25.46 -7.50
C ILE A 209 -7.63 -25.79 -8.00
N HIS A 210 -8.63 -25.31 -7.27
CA HIS A 210 -10.03 -25.41 -7.64
C HIS A 210 -10.55 -24.06 -8.18
N GLY A 211 -10.99 -24.08 -9.44
CA GLY A 211 -11.78 -23.00 -10.01
C GLY A 211 -13.15 -22.93 -9.32
N ILE A 212 -13.45 -21.89 -8.55
CA ILE A 212 -14.77 -21.72 -7.94
C ILE A 212 -15.19 -20.26 -7.86
N ASP A 213 -16.45 -20.02 -8.20
CA ASP A 213 -17.12 -18.78 -7.82
C ASP A 213 -18.01 -19.08 -6.61
N LEU A 214 -17.63 -18.59 -5.43
CA LEU A 214 -18.36 -18.83 -4.18
C LEU A 214 -19.78 -18.24 -4.16
N ARG A 215 -20.14 -17.42 -5.16
CA ARG A 215 -21.53 -16.98 -5.37
C ARG A 215 -22.43 -18.11 -5.89
N GLN A 216 -21.84 -19.19 -6.40
CA GLN A 216 -22.54 -20.34 -6.97
C GLN A 216 -22.59 -21.47 -5.96
N VAL A 217 -23.64 -21.45 -5.12
CA VAL A 217 -23.84 -22.45 -4.05
C VAL A 217 -23.72 -23.90 -4.55
N PRO A 218 -24.30 -24.29 -5.70
CA PRO A 218 -24.16 -25.67 -6.20
C PRO A 218 -22.70 -26.08 -6.48
N ALA A 219 -21.85 -25.15 -6.92
CA ALA A 219 -20.42 -25.42 -7.12
C ALA A 219 -19.69 -25.62 -5.80
N VAL A 220 -20.09 -24.90 -4.75
CA VAL A 220 -19.56 -25.06 -3.39
C VAL A 220 -19.97 -26.41 -2.82
N GLU A 221 -21.24 -26.79 -2.95
CA GLU A 221 -21.73 -28.11 -2.51
C GLU A 221 -21.04 -29.25 -3.25
N ALA A 222 -20.85 -29.13 -4.57
CA ALA A 222 -20.13 -30.11 -5.37
C ALA A 222 -18.67 -30.26 -4.91
N LEU A 223 -17.98 -29.16 -4.61
CA LEU A 223 -16.64 -29.20 -4.03
C LEU A 223 -16.67 -29.92 -2.67
N CYS A 224 -17.59 -29.57 -1.78
CA CYS A 224 -17.71 -30.21 -0.48
C CYS A 224 -17.91 -31.74 -0.60
N HIS A 225 -18.78 -32.19 -1.50
CA HIS A 225 -18.98 -33.62 -1.75
C HIS A 225 -17.73 -34.31 -2.31
N ASP A 226 -17.05 -33.69 -3.27
CA ASP A 226 -15.78 -34.20 -3.80
C ASP A 226 -14.72 -34.34 -2.69
N LEU A 227 -14.53 -33.29 -1.88
CA LEU A 227 -13.57 -33.31 -0.77
C LEU A 227 -13.89 -34.39 0.25
N LEU A 228 -15.16 -34.54 0.65
CA LEU A 228 -15.61 -35.57 1.58
C LEU A 228 -15.44 -36.98 1.02
N GLY A 229 -15.53 -37.15 -0.30
CA GLY A 229 -15.37 -38.45 -0.96
C GLY A 229 -13.92 -38.92 -1.07
N ARG A 230 -12.95 -37.99 -1.10
CA ARG A 230 -11.54 -38.31 -1.40
C ARG A 230 -10.53 -37.99 -0.30
N LEU A 231 -10.87 -37.09 0.62
CA LEU A 231 -9.96 -36.71 1.71
C LEU A 231 -10.34 -37.47 2.97
N ASP A 232 -9.37 -38.15 3.58
CA ASP A 232 -9.54 -38.77 4.89
C ASP A 232 -9.80 -37.74 5.99
N ARG A 233 -9.23 -36.53 5.84
CA ARG A 233 -9.34 -35.42 6.78
C ARG A 233 -9.13 -34.06 6.10
N LEU A 234 -9.69 -33.03 6.72
CA LEU A 234 -9.38 -31.62 6.46
C LEU A 234 -9.02 -30.97 7.80
N ASP A 235 -7.76 -30.55 7.96
CA ASP A 235 -7.25 -30.01 9.23
C ASP A 235 -7.60 -28.54 9.42
N PHE A 236 -7.52 -27.76 8.34
CA PHE A 236 -7.67 -26.32 8.39
C PHE A 236 -8.56 -25.80 7.26
N ILE A 237 -9.38 -24.79 7.58
CA ILE A 237 -10.07 -23.99 6.58
C ILE A 237 -9.73 -22.53 6.85
N ILE A 238 -9.12 -21.88 5.86
CA ILE A 238 -8.86 -20.44 5.87
C ILE A 238 -9.89 -19.78 4.94
N ASN A 239 -10.94 -19.25 5.55
CA ASN A 239 -11.96 -18.46 4.85
C ASN A 239 -11.44 -17.05 4.57
N ASN A 240 -10.60 -16.92 3.55
CA ASN A 240 -10.01 -15.65 3.14
C ASN A 240 -10.80 -14.97 1.99
N ALA A 241 -11.46 -15.73 1.11
CA ALA A 241 -12.21 -15.16 0.00
C ALA A 241 -13.25 -14.16 0.49
N CYS A 242 -13.04 -12.88 0.17
CA CYS A 242 -13.92 -11.80 0.55
C CYS A 242 -13.83 -10.69 -0.50
N GLN A 243 -14.91 -9.94 -0.67
CA GLN A 243 -14.93 -8.75 -1.49
C GLN A 243 -15.61 -7.62 -0.71
N THR A 244 -14.81 -6.73 -0.11
CA THR A 244 -15.34 -5.55 0.60
C THR A 244 -15.84 -4.48 -0.37
N VAL A 245 -15.19 -4.36 -1.53
CA VAL A 245 -15.60 -3.46 -2.62
C VAL A 245 -15.88 -4.31 -3.85
N ARG A 246 -17.13 -4.26 -4.32
CA ARG A 246 -17.56 -4.94 -5.54
C ARG A 246 -16.81 -4.36 -6.75
N ARG A 247 -16.21 -5.25 -7.54
CA ARG A 247 -15.56 -4.94 -8.82
C ARG A 247 -16.46 -5.43 -9.95
N PRO A 248 -16.77 -4.59 -10.95
CA PRO A 248 -17.55 -5.02 -12.10
C PRO A 248 -16.75 -6.02 -12.96
N PRO A 249 -17.41 -6.77 -13.87
CA PRO A 249 -16.78 -7.73 -14.78
C PRO A 249 -15.52 -7.17 -15.48
N GLY A 250 -15.62 -5.96 -16.05
CA GLY A 250 -14.54 -5.33 -16.82
C GLY A 250 -13.21 -5.17 -16.08
N PHE A 251 -13.22 -5.13 -14.74
CA PHE A 251 -12.01 -5.11 -13.92
C PHE A 251 -11.11 -6.35 -14.12
N TYR A 252 -11.70 -7.47 -14.55
CA TYR A 252 -11.01 -8.75 -14.71
C TYR A 252 -10.74 -9.11 -16.17
N ASP A 253 -11.06 -8.23 -17.14
CA ASP A 253 -10.91 -8.51 -18.57
C ASP A 253 -9.48 -8.94 -18.95
N HIS A 254 -8.48 -8.31 -18.32
CA HIS A 254 -7.05 -8.63 -18.49
C HIS A 254 -6.68 -10.07 -18.12
N LEU A 255 -7.52 -10.80 -17.37
CA LEU A 255 -7.30 -12.19 -16.98
C LEU A 255 -8.02 -13.18 -17.91
N MET A 256 -9.09 -12.73 -18.58
CA MET A 256 -10.02 -13.63 -19.27
C MET A 256 -9.40 -14.31 -20.47
N GLU A 257 -8.48 -13.65 -21.18
CA GLU A 257 -7.76 -14.25 -22.30
C GLU A 257 -6.99 -15.50 -21.86
N GLY A 258 -6.23 -15.40 -20.75
CA GLY A 258 -5.48 -16.52 -20.18
C GLY A 258 -6.37 -17.62 -19.62
N GLU A 259 -7.52 -17.26 -19.02
CA GLU A 259 -8.48 -18.25 -18.51
C GLU A 259 -9.20 -19.03 -19.62
N ARG A 260 -9.42 -18.39 -20.77
CA ARG A 260 -10.07 -18.99 -21.95
C ARG A 260 -9.13 -19.79 -22.82
N ALA A 261 -7.81 -19.63 -22.68
CA ALA A 261 -6.82 -20.30 -23.49
C ALA A 261 -6.47 -21.69 -22.90
N PRO A 262 -7.00 -22.81 -23.45
CA PRO A 262 -6.70 -24.14 -22.95
C PRO A 262 -5.20 -24.48 -23.04
N ASP A 263 -4.54 -24.04 -24.11
CA ASP A 263 -3.13 -24.34 -24.43
C ASP A 263 -2.12 -23.41 -23.75
N ALA A 264 -2.58 -22.40 -22.99
CA ALA A 264 -1.70 -21.44 -22.31
C ALA A 264 -0.99 -22.01 -21.07
N LEU A 265 -1.37 -23.21 -20.63
CA LEU A 265 -0.69 -23.94 -19.56
C LEU A 265 -0.02 -25.17 -20.18
N SER A 266 1.24 -25.40 -19.85
CA SER A 266 1.95 -26.63 -20.21
C SER A 266 2.62 -27.24 -18.98
N GLY A 267 2.73 -28.57 -18.98
CA GLY A 267 3.50 -29.31 -17.99
C GLY A 267 2.95 -29.16 -16.56
N PRO A 268 3.81 -28.85 -15.55
CA PRO A 268 3.43 -28.86 -14.14
C PRO A 268 2.25 -27.96 -13.76
N CYS A 269 2.02 -26.86 -14.49
CA CYS A 269 0.94 -25.92 -14.17
C CYS A 269 -0.46 -26.52 -14.44
N GLU A 270 -0.59 -27.32 -15.49
CA GLU A 270 -1.86 -27.97 -15.84
C GLU A 270 -2.23 -29.03 -14.80
N ALA A 271 -1.24 -29.75 -14.27
CA ALA A 271 -1.43 -30.77 -13.25
C ALA A 271 -1.96 -30.23 -11.91
N LEU A 272 -1.81 -28.92 -11.64
CA LEU A 272 -2.37 -28.27 -10.46
C LEU A 272 -3.89 -28.11 -10.54
N LEU A 273 -4.47 -28.12 -11.74
CA LEU A 273 -5.88 -27.80 -11.94
C LEU A 273 -6.75 -29.03 -11.71
N THR A 274 -7.68 -28.95 -10.78
CA THR A 274 -8.67 -30.02 -10.61
C THR A 274 -9.76 -29.89 -11.68
N PRO A 275 -10.00 -30.93 -12.48
CA PRO A 275 -11.06 -30.90 -13.49
C PRO A 275 -12.42 -30.77 -12.81
N MET A 276 -13.14 -29.70 -13.12
CA MET A 276 -14.55 -29.57 -12.74
C MET A 276 -15.45 -30.32 -13.73
N SER A 277 -16.63 -30.72 -13.26
CA SER A 277 -17.70 -31.24 -14.11
C SER A 277 -17.92 -30.35 -15.34
N ARG A 278 -17.84 -30.94 -16.54
CA ARG A 278 -17.99 -30.25 -17.84
C ARG A 278 -19.37 -29.62 -18.06
N ALA A 279 -20.32 -29.84 -17.15
CA ALA A 279 -21.70 -29.38 -17.28
C ALA A 279 -21.91 -27.91 -16.84
N ALA A 280 -20.95 -27.28 -16.16
CA ALA A 280 -21.04 -25.89 -15.70
C ALA A 280 -20.09 -24.97 -16.46
N LEU A 281 -20.46 -23.69 -16.60
CA LEU A 281 -19.55 -22.66 -17.10
C LEU A 281 -18.31 -22.58 -16.19
N PRO A 282 -17.11 -22.29 -16.74
CA PRO A 282 -15.92 -22.06 -15.93
C PRO A 282 -16.14 -20.95 -14.89
N SER A 283 -15.54 -21.09 -13.70
CA SER A 283 -15.66 -20.10 -12.62
C SER A 283 -15.23 -18.69 -13.06
N ALA A 284 -14.26 -18.57 -13.97
CA ALA A 284 -13.84 -17.30 -14.56
C ALA A 284 -14.97 -16.66 -15.39
N GLU A 285 -15.70 -17.43 -16.20
CA GLU A 285 -16.83 -16.92 -16.98
C GLU A 285 -18.01 -16.53 -16.09
N LEU A 286 -18.28 -17.32 -15.04
CA LEU A 286 -19.29 -16.97 -14.03
C LEU A 286 -18.95 -15.65 -13.32
N SER A 287 -17.66 -15.33 -13.19
CA SER A 287 -17.20 -14.05 -12.67
C SER A 287 -17.57 -12.85 -13.53
N GLN A 288 -17.79 -13.07 -14.84
CA GLN A 288 -18.09 -12.04 -15.83
C GLN A 288 -19.59 -11.77 -16.01
N VAL A 289 -20.46 -12.53 -15.35
CA VAL A 289 -21.90 -12.30 -15.43
C VAL A 289 -22.25 -10.93 -14.83
N ALA A 290 -22.78 -10.05 -15.67
CA ALA A 290 -23.33 -8.76 -15.25
C ALA A 290 -24.51 -8.99 -14.29
N LEU A 291 -24.41 -8.49 -13.07
CA LEU A 291 -25.45 -8.54 -12.05
C LEU A 291 -26.23 -7.23 -11.94
N LEU A 292 -25.63 -6.12 -12.35
CA LEU A 292 -26.20 -4.78 -12.37
C LEU A 292 -26.11 -4.18 -13.78
N PRO A 293 -26.98 -3.22 -14.14
CA PRO A 293 -26.91 -2.53 -15.43
C PRO A 293 -25.52 -1.93 -15.71
N ASP A 294 -24.91 -1.31 -14.70
CA ASP A 294 -23.61 -0.63 -14.80
C ASP A 294 -22.44 -1.59 -15.08
N ASP A 295 -22.61 -2.89 -14.84
CA ASP A 295 -21.57 -3.89 -15.13
C ASP A 295 -21.30 -4.06 -16.62
N ARG A 296 -22.23 -3.63 -17.47
CA ARG A 296 -22.05 -3.62 -18.92
C ARG A 296 -21.12 -2.49 -19.39
N SER A 297 -20.78 -1.57 -18.49
CA SER A 297 -19.82 -0.50 -18.76
C SER A 297 -18.41 -1.02 -18.57
N THR A 298 -17.69 -1.20 -19.68
CA THR A 298 -16.28 -1.61 -19.73
C THR A 298 -15.39 -0.48 -20.24
N SER A 299 -15.77 0.78 -19.98
CA SER A 299 -15.04 1.91 -20.58
C SER A 299 -13.57 1.93 -20.13
N ALA A 300 -12.67 2.24 -21.08
CA ALA A 300 -11.24 2.40 -20.80
C ALA A 300 -10.93 3.54 -19.82
N GLU A 301 -11.90 4.43 -19.57
CA GLU A 301 -11.80 5.47 -18.52
C GLU A 301 -11.87 4.88 -17.11
N LEU A 302 -12.67 3.82 -16.92
CA LEU A 302 -12.82 3.15 -15.63
C LEU A 302 -11.69 2.15 -15.36
N PHE A 303 -11.20 1.52 -16.43
CA PHE A 303 -10.23 0.43 -16.38
C PHE A 303 -9.17 0.60 -17.47
N PRO A 304 -8.17 1.48 -17.27
CA PRO A 304 -7.13 1.73 -18.27
C PRO A 304 -6.37 0.44 -18.59
N ALA A 305 -6.19 0.17 -19.89
CA ALA A 305 -5.43 -0.99 -20.33
C ALA A 305 -3.96 -0.89 -19.93
N GLY A 306 -3.41 -1.98 -19.38
CA GLY A 306 -1.99 -2.08 -19.02
C GLY A 306 -1.57 -1.40 -17.72
N VAL A 307 -2.50 -0.80 -16.97
CA VAL A 307 -2.21 -0.21 -15.66
C VAL A 307 -2.57 -1.19 -14.55
N LEU A 308 -1.55 -1.79 -13.94
CA LEU A 308 -1.69 -2.81 -12.89
C LEU A 308 -1.04 -2.38 -11.56
N ASP A 309 -1.59 -2.87 -10.45
CA ASP A 309 -1.02 -2.76 -9.10
C ASP A 309 0.13 -3.76 -8.91
N ALA A 310 0.79 -3.72 -7.75
CA ALA A 310 1.92 -4.58 -7.44
C ALA A 310 1.59 -6.08 -7.37
N ASP A 311 0.31 -6.44 -7.31
CA ASP A 311 -0.19 -7.81 -7.39
C ASP A 311 -0.65 -8.18 -8.82
N LEU A 312 -0.30 -7.35 -9.81
CA LEU A 312 -0.70 -7.47 -11.21
C LEU A 312 -2.23 -7.50 -11.37
N GLN A 313 -2.94 -6.65 -10.61
CA GLN A 313 -4.38 -6.42 -10.72
C GLN A 313 -4.66 -5.06 -11.33
N GLN A 314 -5.74 -4.93 -12.11
CA GLN A 314 -6.13 -3.64 -12.67
C GLN A 314 -6.32 -2.56 -11.59
N VAL A 315 -5.91 -1.32 -11.90
CA VAL A 315 -6.05 -0.15 -11.02
C VAL A 315 -7.26 0.68 -11.40
#